data_AF-X0U851-F1
#
_entry.id   AF-X0U851-F1
#
_cell.length_a   1.000
_cell.length_b   1.000
_cell.length_c   1.000
_cell.angle_alpha   90.00
_cell.angle_beta   90.00
_cell.angle_gamma   90.00
#
_symmetry.space_group_name_H-M   'P 1'
#
loop_
_entity.id
_entity.type
_entity.pdbx_description
1 polymer ?
#
loop_
_entity_poly.entity_id
_entity_poly.type
_entity_poly.pdbx_seq_one_letter_code
_entity_poly.pdbx_strand_id
1 'polypeptide(L)'
;MKQLIEDLYLLNRSLICDDFDEALAYIDDLVGLDIHEYPSGTECWTWVVPQKWTVREAFIEEDGKRIVDFADHPLHLWTGSLPVDRVVSREELREHLAWDEERPGAIPYKFHFYELTWGFSVTC
;
A
#
# COMPACT_ATOMS: atom_id res chain seq x y z
N MET A 1 18.88 6.30 14.66
CA MET A 1 18.28 6.88 13.44
C MET A 1 18.29 5.89 12.27
N LYS A 2 19.44 5.33 11.86
CA LYS A 2 19.49 4.31 10.79
C LYS A 2 18.61 3.07 11.09
N GLN A 3 18.73 2.51 12.30
CA GLN A 3 17.94 1.34 12.71
C GLN A 3 16.42 1.59 12.60
N LEU A 4 15.92 2.72 13.10
CA LEU A 4 14.50 3.08 12.99
C LEU A 4 14.00 3.11 11.54
N ILE A 5 14.84 3.57 10.60
CA ILE A 5 14.49 3.55 9.18
C ILE A 5 14.48 2.11 8.67
N GLU A 6 15.50 1.32 8.99
CA GLU A 6 15.64 -0.08 8.59
C GLU A 6 14.51 -0.97 9.12
N ASP A 7 13.98 -0.68 10.31
CA ASP A 7 12.89 -1.44 10.90
C ASP A 7 11.52 -1.09 10.29
N LEU A 8 11.33 0.15 9.82
CA LEU A 8 10.01 0.67 9.43
C LEU A 8 9.83 0.90 7.92
N TYR A 9 10.88 0.81 7.09
CA TYR A 9 10.79 1.21 5.68
C TYR A 9 9.93 0.29 4.82
N LEU A 10 9.77 -0.99 5.20
CA LEU A 10 8.91 -1.95 4.49
C LEU A 10 7.47 -1.98 4.99
N LEU A 11 7.16 -1.27 6.08
CA LEU A 11 5.77 -1.08 6.50
C LEU A 11 5.02 -0.27 5.45
N ASN A 12 3.87 -0.78 5.02
CA ASN A 12 2.95 -0.14 4.08
C ASN A 12 2.17 0.99 4.75
N ARG A 13 2.89 2.03 5.18
CA ARG A 13 2.38 3.20 5.90
C ARG A 13 1.55 4.12 4.99
N SER A 14 0.43 3.60 4.52
CA SER A 14 -0.65 4.36 3.88
C SER A 14 -1.39 5.23 4.91
N LEU A 15 -2.40 6.00 4.46
CA LEU A 15 -3.05 7.01 5.30
C LEU A 15 -3.60 6.45 6.63
N ILE A 16 -4.30 5.32 6.60
CA ILE A 16 -4.85 4.64 7.78
C ILE A 16 -4.79 3.13 7.52
N CYS A 17 -3.90 2.42 8.21
CA CYS A 17 -3.66 0.99 8.04
C CYS A 17 -2.99 0.39 9.30
N ASP A 18 -3.02 -0.94 9.43
CA ASP A 18 -2.39 -1.64 10.57
C ASP A 18 -0.88 -1.34 10.68
N ASP A 19 -0.17 -1.32 9.54
CA ASP A 19 1.26 -0.97 9.46
C ASP A 19 1.58 0.45 9.95
N PHE A 20 0.62 1.38 9.87
CA PHE A 20 0.77 2.72 10.43
C PHE A 20 0.67 2.69 11.95
N ASP A 21 -0.26 1.91 12.50
CA ASP A 21 -0.42 1.70 13.94
C ASP A 21 0.83 1.02 14.53
N GLU A 22 1.38 0.02 13.82
CA GLU A 22 2.65 -0.64 14.19
C GLU A 22 3.82 0.35 14.24
N ALA A 23 3.93 1.21 13.22
CA ALA A 23 4.97 2.23 13.18
C ALA A 23 4.83 3.24 14.32
N LEU A 24 3.61 3.65 14.67
CA LEU A 24 3.36 4.54 15.80
C LEU A 24 3.72 3.88 17.13
N ALA A 25 3.35 2.61 17.34
CA ALA A 25 3.71 1.86 18.54
C ALA A 25 5.24 1.73 18.70
N TYR A 26 5.95 1.41 17.61
CA TYR A 26 7.41 1.36 17.63
C TYR A 26 8.03 2.71 18.02
N ILE A 27 7.48 3.83 17.52
CA ILE A 27 8.00 5.17 17.85
C ILE A 27 7.63 5.55 19.29
N ASP A 28 6.44 5.20 19.76
CA ASP A 28 5.98 5.40 21.15
C ASP A 28 6.97 4.78 22.15
N ASP A 29 7.38 3.53 21.93
CA ASP A 29 8.37 2.85 22.77
C ASP A 29 9.72 3.59 22.87
N LEU A 30 10.06 4.41 21.87
CA LEU A 30 11.32 5.14 21.82
C LEU A 30 11.25 6.52 22.49
N VAL A 31 10.12 7.23 22.38
CA VAL A 31 10.04 8.65 22.78
C VAL A 31 8.83 9.02 23.64
N GLY A 32 7.86 8.12 23.82
CA GLY A 32 6.62 8.37 24.54
C GLY A 32 5.69 9.32 23.78
N LEU A 33 4.81 8.77 22.96
CA LEU A 33 3.79 9.49 22.21
C LEU A 33 2.46 9.51 22.96
N ASP A 34 1.67 10.57 22.73
CA ASP A 34 0.24 10.58 23.02
C ASP A 34 -0.50 10.26 21.71
N ILE A 35 -0.96 9.02 21.56
CA ILE A 35 -1.60 8.53 20.34
C ILE A 35 -3.09 8.84 20.38
N HIS A 36 -3.59 9.56 19.37
CA HIS A 36 -5.01 9.89 19.22
C HIS A 36 -5.66 9.08 18.10
N GLU A 37 -6.79 8.46 18.42
CA GLU A 37 -7.61 7.72 17.45
C GLU A 37 -8.94 8.43 17.21
N TYR A 38 -9.36 8.46 15.94
CA TYR A 38 -10.62 9.05 15.51
C TYR A 38 -11.41 8.05 14.66
N PRO A 39 -12.73 7.88 14.87
CA PRO A 39 -13.53 6.97 14.07
C PRO A 39 -13.57 7.37 12.60
N SER A 40 -13.51 6.40 11.68
CA SER A 40 -13.78 6.62 10.26
C SER A 40 -15.18 7.22 10.08
N GLY A 41 -15.31 8.14 9.12
CA GLY A 41 -16.55 8.89 8.89
C GLY A 41 -16.71 10.14 9.75
N THR A 42 -15.81 10.41 10.70
CA THR A 42 -15.83 11.67 11.46
C THR A 42 -15.66 12.86 10.52
N GLU A 43 -16.57 13.83 10.60
CA GLU A 43 -16.49 15.09 9.85
C GLU A 43 -15.53 16.07 10.54
N CYS A 44 -14.53 16.51 9.80
CA CYS A 44 -13.52 17.48 10.24
C CYS A 44 -13.50 18.67 9.26
N TRP A 45 -14.36 19.65 9.51
CA TRP A 45 -14.60 20.79 8.62
C TRP A 45 -15.03 20.35 7.20
N THR A 46 -14.13 20.42 6.23
CA THR A 46 -14.38 20.03 4.83
C THR A 46 -13.90 18.61 4.52
N TRP A 47 -13.32 17.90 5.49
CA TRP A 47 -12.77 16.56 5.34
C TRP A 47 -13.59 15.54 6.13
N VAL A 48 -13.51 14.29 5.70
CA VAL A 48 -14.08 13.15 6.41
C VAL A 48 -12.94 12.18 6.68
N VAL A 49 -12.82 11.69 7.92
CA VAL A 49 -11.81 10.68 8.27
C VAL A 49 -12.04 9.43 7.39
N PRO A 50 -11.06 9.00 6.58
CA PRO A 50 -11.29 7.93 5.61
C PRO A 50 -11.47 6.57 6.29
N GLN A 51 -11.93 5.60 5.51
CA GLN A 51 -11.94 4.20 5.94
C GLN A 51 -10.52 3.68 6.08
N LYS A 52 -10.31 2.82 7.08
CA LYS A 52 -9.05 2.09 7.24
C LYS A 52 -8.85 1.13 6.06
N TRP A 53 -7.68 1.18 5.44
CA TRP A 53 -7.30 0.33 4.32
C TRP A 53 -6.17 -0.60 4.75
N THR A 54 -6.45 -1.90 4.78
CA THR A 54 -5.50 -2.91 5.28
C THR A 54 -5.35 -4.00 4.25
N VAL A 55 -4.10 -4.28 3.89
CA VAL A 55 -3.74 -5.28 2.89
C VAL A 55 -3.34 -6.55 3.63
N ARG A 56 -4.04 -7.65 3.36
CA ARG A 56 -3.69 -8.97 3.90
C ARG A 56 -2.71 -9.70 2.99
N GLU A 57 -3.01 -9.68 1.71
CA GLU A 57 -2.18 -10.22 0.64
C GLU A 57 -2.55 -9.52 -0.67
N ALA A 58 -1.59 -9.41 -1.58
CA ALA A 58 -1.82 -8.94 -2.94
C ALA A 58 -0.70 -9.47 -3.83
N PHE A 59 -1.06 -10.21 -4.87
CA PHE A 59 -0.10 -10.78 -5.79
C PHE A 59 -0.72 -10.97 -7.18
N ILE A 60 0.15 -11.09 -8.18
CA ILE A 60 -0.22 -11.56 -9.51
C ILE A 60 0.42 -12.94 -9.68
N GLU A 61 -0.37 -13.91 -10.11
CA GLU A 61 0.06 -15.29 -10.34
C GLU A 61 -0.17 -15.72 -11.80
N GLU A 62 0.80 -16.42 -12.36
CA GLU A 62 0.71 -17.07 -13.66
C GLU A 62 1.14 -18.54 -13.51
N ASP A 63 0.31 -19.49 -13.96
CA ASP A 63 0.57 -20.93 -13.91
C ASP A 63 1.04 -21.46 -12.53
N GLY A 64 0.43 -20.94 -11.45
CA GLY A 64 0.77 -21.33 -10.07
C GLY A 64 2.04 -20.70 -9.52
N LYS A 65 2.61 -19.72 -10.21
CA LYS A 65 3.79 -18.97 -9.77
C LYS A 65 3.45 -17.49 -9.60
N ARG A 66 3.66 -16.96 -8.39
CA ARG A 66 3.60 -15.52 -8.14
C ARG A 66 4.70 -14.81 -8.92
N ILE A 67 4.31 -13.86 -9.76
CA ILE A 67 5.20 -13.05 -10.60
C ILE A 67 5.36 -11.62 -10.07
N VAL A 68 4.42 -11.17 -9.23
CA VAL A 68 4.49 -9.91 -8.46
C VAL A 68 3.87 -10.20 -7.11
N ASP A 69 4.53 -9.82 -6.02
CA ASP A 69 4.02 -10.04 -4.66
C ASP A 69 4.23 -8.79 -3.79
N PHE A 70 3.17 -8.35 -3.12
CA PHE A 70 3.21 -7.26 -2.15
C PHE A 70 4.12 -7.59 -0.96
N ALA A 71 4.28 -8.87 -0.63
CA ALA A 71 5.20 -9.32 0.43
C ALA A 71 6.68 -9.02 0.11
N ASP A 72 7.04 -8.89 -1.17
CA ASP A 72 8.42 -8.55 -1.57
C ASP A 72 8.70 -7.05 -1.35
N HIS A 73 7.73 -6.19 -1.70
CA HIS A 73 7.81 -4.76 -1.46
C HIS A 73 6.41 -4.12 -1.46
N PRO A 74 6.05 -3.28 -0.47
CA PRO A 74 4.71 -2.68 -0.40
C PRO A 74 4.36 -1.74 -1.56
N LEU A 75 5.36 -1.30 -2.35
CA LEU A 75 5.15 -0.43 -3.50
C LEU A 75 4.55 -1.19 -4.69
N HIS A 76 4.56 -2.52 -4.67
CA HIS A 76 3.95 -3.32 -5.72
C HIS A 76 2.45 -3.13 -5.82
N LEU A 77 1.75 -2.77 -4.74
CA LEU A 77 0.31 -2.51 -4.76
C LEU A 77 0.06 -1.00 -4.77
N TRP A 78 -0.83 -0.52 -5.64
CA TRP A 78 -1.24 0.88 -5.59
C TRP A 78 -2.02 1.13 -4.30
N THR A 79 -1.63 2.17 -3.56
CA THR A 79 -2.31 2.53 -2.31
C THR A 79 -3.76 2.92 -2.58
N GLY A 80 -4.69 2.34 -1.82
CA GLY A 80 -6.12 2.54 -2.01
C GLY A 80 -6.76 1.60 -3.03
N SER A 81 -6.02 0.60 -3.54
CA SER A 81 -6.60 -0.43 -4.42
C SER A 81 -7.79 -1.15 -3.77
N LEU A 82 -8.83 -1.37 -4.56
CA LEU A 82 -9.97 -2.19 -4.18
C LEU A 82 -9.60 -3.68 -4.09
N PRO A 83 -10.29 -4.47 -3.24
CA PRO A 83 -10.09 -5.91 -3.18
C PRO A 83 -10.52 -6.57 -4.49
N VAL A 84 -9.68 -7.45 -5.02
CA VAL A 84 -9.93 -8.21 -6.25
C VAL A 84 -9.44 -9.64 -6.07
N ASP A 85 -10.27 -10.60 -6.49
CA ASP A 85 -9.93 -12.03 -6.59
C ASP A 85 -10.53 -12.57 -7.89
N ARG A 86 -9.74 -12.55 -8.97
CA ARG A 86 -10.17 -13.03 -10.28
C ARG A 86 -9.00 -13.34 -11.22
N VAL A 87 -9.27 -14.18 -12.21
CA VAL A 87 -8.39 -14.40 -13.37
C VAL A 87 -8.72 -13.37 -14.44
N VAL A 88 -7.70 -12.71 -14.99
CA VAL A 88 -7.83 -11.64 -16.00
C VAL A 88 -7.04 -11.98 -17.26
N SER A 89 -7.41 -11.40 -18.40
CA SER A 89 -6.56 -11.52 -19.60
C SER A 89 -5.30 -10.68 -19.46
N ARG A 90 -4.30 -10.94 -20.30
CA ARG A 90 -3.07 -10.14 -20.32
C ARG A 90 -3.34 -8.70 -20.73
N GLU A 91 -4.28 -8.49 -21.64
CA GLU A 91 -4.70 -7.16 -22.10
C GLU A 91 -5.31 -6.36 -20.96
N GLU A 92 -6.22 -6.98 -20.20
CA GLU A 92 -6.84 -6.36 -19.03
C GLU A 92 -5.82 -6.10 -17.93
N LEU A 93 -4.95 -7.08 -17.62
CA LEU A 93 -3.91 -6.93 -16.62
C LEU A 93 -3.01 -5.72 -16.93
N ARG A 94 -2.65 -5.51 -18.20
CA ARG A 94 -1.82 -4.38 -18.62
C ARG A 94 -2.42 -3.01 -18.29
N GLU A 95 -3.74 -2.88 -18.28
CA GLU A 95 -4.41 -1.63 -17.89
C GLU A 95 -4.27 -1.33 -16.39
N HIS A 96 -4.02 -2.36 -15.59
CA HIS A 96 -3.82 -2.33 -14.14
C HIS A 96 -2.34 -2.43 -13.73
N LEU A 97 -1.41 -2.22 -14.66
CA LEU A 97 0.03 -2.20 -14.39
C LEU A 97 0.63 -0.82 -14.57
N ALA A 98 1.64 -0.52 -13.75
CA ALA A 98 2.47 0.67 -13.89
C ALA A 98 3.96 0.30 -13.82
N TRP A 99 4.75 0.92 -14.68
CA TRP A 99 6.20 0.85 -14.68
C TRP A 99 6.75 2.23 -15.06
N ASP A 100 8.05 2.44 -14.84
CA ASP A 100 8.76 3.67 -15.19
C ASP A 100 9.83 3.36 -16.25
N GLU A 101 9.62 3.84 -17.47
CA GLU A 101 10.53 3.61 -18.60
C GLU A 101 11.90 4.29 -18.41
N GLU A 102 11.96 5.38 -17.65
CA GLU A 102 13.22 6.08 -17.35
C GLU A 102 14.00 5.36 -16.23
N ARG A 103 13.30 4.55 -15.41
CA ARG A 103 13.86 3.86 -14.24
C ARG A 103 13.40 2.39 -14.19
N PRO A 104 13.90 1.53 -15.09
CA PRO A 104 13.40 0.15 -15.23
C PRO A 104 13.52 -0.69 -13.95
N GLY A 105 14.54 -0.45 -13.12
CA GLY A 105 14.74 -1.14 -11.85
C GLY A 105 13.96 -0.60 -10.66
N ALA A 106 13.14 0.45 -10.84
CA ALA A 106 12.36 1.05 -9.76
C ALA A 106 10.91 0.54 -9.77
N ILE A 107 10.31 0.40 -8.58
CA ILE A 107 8.87 0.16 -8.42
C ILE A 107 8.19 1.51 -8.23
N PRO A 108 7.37 2.00 -9.19
CA PRO A 108 6.73 3.29 -9.06
C PRO A 108 5.71 3.30 -7.90
N TYR A 109 5.76 4.32 -7.05
CA TYR A 109 4.71 4.53 -6.05
C TYR A 109 3.48 5.16 -6.72
N LYS A 110 2.32 4.51 -6.57
CA LYS A 110 1.01 5.01 -7.04
C LYS A 110 -0.02 4.93 -5.93
N PHE A 111 -0.95 5.89 -5.92
CA PHE A 111 -2.05 5.96 -4.96
C PHE A 111 -3.33 6.45 -5.64
N HIS A 112 -4.47 5.90 -5.23
CA HIS A 112 -5.81 6.28 -5.70
C HIS A 112 -6.76 6.34 -4.50
N PHE A 113 -7.00 7.53 -3.96
CA PHE A 113 -7.89 7.70 -2.81
C PHE A 113 -9.35 7.97 -3.18
N TYR A 114 -9.60 8.45 -4.41
CA TYR A 114 -10.93 8.87 -4.87
C TYR A 114 -11.39 8.12 -6.11
N GLU A 115 -10.51 7.36 -6.74
CA GLU A 115 -10.82 6.54 -7.92
C GLU A 115 -10.94 5.08 -7.49
N LEU A 116 -12.09 4.48 -7.78
CA LEU A 116 -12.39 3.09 -7.48
C LEU A 116 -11.69 2.18 -8.49
N THR A 117 -10.41 1.88 -8.25
CA THR A 117 -9.60 1.01 -9.09
C THR A 117 -8.71 0.10 -8.25
N TRP A 118 -8.00 -0.80 -8.92
CA TRP A 118 -6.95 -1.62 -8.36
C TRP A 118 -5.76 -1.59 -9.32
N GLY A 119 -4.56 -1.89 -8.85
CA GLY A 119 -3.44 -2.04 -9.75
C GLY A 119 -2.13 -2.33 -9.06
N PHE A 120 -1.16 -2.75 -9.86
CA PHE A 120 0.17 -3.11 -9.42
C PHE A 120 1.23 -2.27 -10.10
N SER A 121 2.29 -1.99 -9.37
CA SER A 121 3.51 -1.40 -9.89
C SER A 121 4.56 -2.48 -10.05
N VAL A 122 5.25 -2.47 -11.18
CA VAL A 122 6.26 -3.47 -11.55
C VAL A 122 7.50 -2.80 -12.08
N THR A 123 8.64 -3.48 -11.95
CA THR A 123 9.88 -3.14 -12.65
C THR A 123 9.80 -3.65 -14.09
N CYS A 124 10.40 -2.94 -15.04
CA CYS A 124 10.38 -3.31 -16.48
C CYS A 124 11.76 -3.73 -17.01
#